data_AF-A0A0Q7SCA7-F1
#
_entry.id   AF-A0A0Q7SCA7-F1
#
_cell.length_a   1.000
_cell.length_b   1.000
_cell.length_c   1.000
_cell.angle_alpha   90.00
_cell.angle_beta   90.00
_cell.angle_gamma   90.00
#
_symmetry.space_group_name_H-M   'P 1'
#
loop_
_entity.id
_entity.type
_entity.pdbx_description
1 polymer ?
#
loop_
_entity_poly.entity_id
_entity_poly.type
_entity_poly.pdbx_seq_one_letter_code
_entity_poly.pdbx_strand_id
1 'polypeptide(L)'
;MHRLRSLILPLLVGTLLAGCGSLPSSSDKTAGKVYQRESFAAEETFSRLFDANVETTCEAARRALLSQGYVISKADSGLVRGSKHFQPGGEMHVEIAFNVVCVGDGPKQQVATAYVSAQQDRYALKKSPQAASLGVSALGSISVPLSSSDDSLVKVASETIPAGEFYDRFFTLMQRMLRENTGER
;
A
#
# COMPACT_ATOMS: atom_id res chain seq x y z
N MET A 1 -9.37 -82.97 19.24
CA MET A 1 -8.94 -83.35 20.60
C MET A 1 -7.91 -82.34 21.10
N HIS A 2 -8.06 -81.92 22.37
CA HIS A 2 -7.26 -81.06 23.27
C HIS A 2 -6.03 -80.30 22.73
N ARG A 3 -5.97 -78.95 22.74
CA ARG A 3 -5.84 -77.98 23.87
C ARG A 3 -4.52 -78.07 24.66
N LEU A 4 -3.65 -77.06 24.51
CA LEU A 4 -2.84 -76.40 25.57
C LEU A 4 -2.10 -75.20 24.90
N ARG A 5 -2.33 -73.91 25.15
CA ARG A 5 -2.54 -73.05 26.34
C ARG A 5 -1.24 -72.76 27.12
N SER A 6 -0.68 -71.56 26.91
CA SER A 6 0.12 -70.81 27.90
C SER A 6 0.18 -69.32 27.48
N LEU A 7 -0.58 -68.43 28.14
CA LEU A 7 -0.19 -67.49 29.25
C LEU A 7 0.48 -66.19 28.72
N ILE A 8 -0.26 -65.09 28.48
CA ILE A 8 -0.66 -63.96 29.38
C ILE A 8 0.56 -63.11 29.86
N LEU A 9 0.87 -61.97 29.20
CA LEU A 9 0.66 -60.53 29.60
C LEU A 9 2.00 -59.89 30.13
N PRO A 10 2.38 -58.60 29.91
CA PRO A 10 1.49 -57.43 29.95
C PRO A 10 1.71 -56.21 29.02
N LEU A 11 0.58 -55.49 28.87
CA LEU A 11 0.35 -54.04 28.92
C LEU A 11 1.56 -53.09 28.76
N LEU A 12 1.53 -52.27 27.69
CA LEU A 12 1.98 -50.88 27.77
C LEU A 12 1.14 -49.99 26.85
N VAL A 13 0.33 -49.16 27.50
CA VAL A 13 -0.38 -48.02 26.93
C VAL A 13 0.64 -46.92 26.63
N GLY A 14 0.61 -46.38 25.43
CA GLY A 14 1.41 -45.23 25.02
C GLY A 14 0.62 -44.38 24.03
N THR A 15 -0.22 -43.50 24.55
CA THR A 15 -0.80 -42.36 23.84
C THR A 15 0.30 -41.36 23.49
N LEU A 16 0.53 -41.07 22.20
CA LEU A 16 1.16 -39.83 21.76
C LEU A 16 0.46 -39.29 20.51
N LEU A 17 -0.36 -38.27 20.80
CA LEU A 17 -0.76 -37.09 20.05
C LEU A 17 -0.66 -37.07 18.51
N ALA A 18 -1.80 -36.69 17.94
CA ALA A 18 -1.93 -35.93 16.71
C ALA A 18 -0.96 -34.74 16.63
N GLY A 19 -0.50 -34.45 15.43
CA GLY A 19 0.09 -33.15 15.09
C GLY A 19 1.46 -33.26 14.44
N CYS A 20 1.45 -33.32 13.12
CA CYS A 20 2.37 -32.56 12.28
C CYS A 20 1.69 -32.39 10.94
N GLY A 21 0.78 -31.41 10.86
CA GLY A 21 0.55 -30.74 9.61
C GLY A 21 1.92 -30.28 9.13
N SER A 22 2.34 -30.76 7.96
CA SER A 22 3.49 -30.24 7.25
C SER A 22 3.18 -28.79 6.92
N LEU A 23 3.60 -27.92 7.83
CA LEU A 23 3.86 -26.51 7.60
C LEU A 23 4.60 -26.37 6.26
N PRO A 24 4.17 -25.50 5.34
CA PRO A 24 5.07 -25.03 4.31
C PRO A 24 6.09 -24.13 5.01
N SER A 25 7.17 -24.74 5.50
CA SER A 25 8.30 -24.02 6.06
C SER A 25 9.20 -23.60 4.90
N SER A 26 9.20 -22.28 4.67
CA SER A 26 10.35 -21.46 4.26
C SER A 26 11.17 -21.91 3.06
N SER A 27 11.11 -21.13 1.99
CA SER A 27 12.22 -20.68 1.11
C SER A 27 11.58 -20.10 -0.15
N ASP A 28 11.26 -18.81 -0.20
CA ASP A 28 12.22 -17.77 -0.60
C ASP A 28 13.14 -18.17 -1.78
N LYS A 29 12.57 -18.87 -2.77
CA LYS A 29 13.18 -19.14 -4.08
C LYS A 29 12.11 -19.05 -5.15
N THR A 30 11.75 -17.82 -5.45
CA THR A 30 11.54 -17.24 -6.78
C THR A 30 10.70 -16.00 -6.48
N ALA A 31 11.36 -14.88 -6.18
CA ALA A 31 10.76 -13.59 -6.47
C ALA A 31 10.57 -13.54 -8.00
N GLY A 32 9.55 -14.24 -8.49
CA GLY A 32 9.20 -14.30 -9.90
C GLY A 32 9.09 -12.88 -10.40
N LYS A 33 9.57 -12.65 -11.62
CA LYS A 33 9.64 -11.29 -12.17
C LYS A 33 8.26 -10.65 -11.97
N VAL A 34 8.21 -9.45 -11.38
CA VAL A 34 6.95 -8.85 -10.88
C VAL A 34 5.84 -8.88 -11.93
N TYR A 35 6.18 -8.66 -13.21
CA TYR A 35 5.25 -8.75 -14.34
C TYR A 35 4.56 -10.12 -14.53
N GLN A 36 5.12 -11.22 -14.02
CA GLN A 36 4.54 -12.56 -14.11
C GLN A 36 3.44 -12.79 -13.09
N ARG A 37 3.44 -12.00 -11.99
CA ARG A 37 2.39 -11.98 -10.98
C ARG A 37 1.38 -10.87 -11.23
N GLU A 38 1.70 -9.95 -12.13
CA GLU A 38 0.77 -8.92 -12.61
C GLU A 38 -0.33 -9.59 -13.45
N SER A 39 -1.57 -9.46 -13.01
CA SER A 39 -2.73 -9.98 -13.72
C SER A 39 -3.53 -8.82 -14.30
N PHE A 40 -3.77 -8.85 -15.62
CA PHE A 40 -4.71 -7.95 -16.29
C PHE A 40 -6.11 -8.56 -16.23
N ALA A 41 -6.65 -8.69 -15.01
CA ALA A 41 -8.01 -9.13 -14.80
C ALA A 41 -8.98 -7.97 -15.05
N ALA A 42 -10.18 -8.25 -15.57
CA ALA A 42 -11.25 -7.26 -15.74
C ALA A 42 -11.92 -6.91 -14.39
N GLU A 43 -11.13 -6.84 -13.33
CA GLU A 43 -11.60 -6.47 -12.00
C GLU A 43 -11.78 -4.96 -11.93
N GLU A 44 -12.93 -4.51 -11.47
CA GLU A 44 -13.26 -3.08 -11.40
C GLU A 44 -12.53 -2.38 -10.23
N THR A 45 -11.53 -2.97 -9.58
CA THR A 45 -10.84 -2.41 -8.39
C THR A 45 -10.45 -0.93 -8.54
N PHE A 46 -9.99 -0.55 -9.74
CA PHE A 46 -9.51 0.81 -10.03
C PHE A 46 -10.50 1.67 -10.82
N SER A 47 -11.73 1.20 -11.08
CA SER A 47 -12.69 1.94 -11.92
C SER A 47 -14.13 1.83 -11.44
N ARG A 48 -14.88 2.93 -11.57
CA ARG A 48 -16.34 2.94 -11.37
C ARG A 48 -17.00 3.87 -12.39
N LEU A 49 -18.17 3.46 -12.88
CA LEU A 49 -19.03 4.30 -13.71
C LEU A 49 -19.81 5.28 -12.83
N PHE A 50 -19.90 6.53 -13.27
CA PHE A 50 -20.69 7.59 -12.66
C PHE A 50 -21.73 8.10 -13.64
N ASP A 51 -22.95 8.31 -13.14
CA ASP A 51 -24.07 8.90 -13.90
C ASP A 51 -23.94 10.43 -13.97
N ALA A 52 -22.80 10.89 -14.50
CA ALA A 52 -22.47 12.28 -14.69
C ALA A 52 -21.38 12.45 -15.75
N ASN A 53 -21.32 13.63 -16.38
CA ASN A 53 -20.28 13.93 -17.36
C ASN A 53 -18.88 13.96 -16.73
N VAL A 54 -17.86 14.03 -17.59
CA VAL A 54 -16.44 14.01 -17.21
C VAL A 54 -16.10 15.06 -16.15
N GLU A 55 -16.48 16.31 -16.39
CA GLU A 55 -16.18 17.44 -15.51
C GLU A 55 -16.81 17.27 -14.12
N THR A 56 -18.09 16.89 -14.07
CA THR A 56 -18.81 16.74 -12.80
C THR A 56 -18.28 15.55 -12.01
N THR A 57 -17.92 14.45 -12.68
CA THR A 57 -17.32 13.27 -12.05
C THR A 57 -15.94 13.59 -11.44
N CYS A 58 -15.10 14.34 -12.17
CA CYS A 58 -13.77 14.71 -11.67
C CYS A 58 -13.83 15.81 -10.60
N GLU A 59 -14.79 16.73 -10.65
CA GLU A 59 -15.04 17.64 -9.53
C GLU A 59 -15.50 16.90 -8.26
N ALA A 60 -16.32 15.85 -8.38
CA ALA A 60 -16.66 14.99 -7.25
C ALA A 60 -15.42 14.29 -6.66
N ALA A 61 -14.49 13.82 -7.50
CA ALA A 61 -13.21 13.26 -7.06
C ALA A 61 -12.36 14.29 -6.31
N ARG A 62 -12.25 15.51 -6.85
CA ARG A 62 -11.51 16.61 -6.23
C ARG A 62 -12.06 16.95 -4.85
N ARG A 63 -13.38 17.08 -4.72
CA ARG A 63 -14.06 17.34 -3.44
C ARG A 63 -13.85 16.19 -2.45
N ALA A 64 -13.93 14.95 -2.90
CA ALA A 64 -13.67 13.78 -2.06
C ALA A 64 -12.23 13.77 -1.54
N LEU A 65 -11.23 14.09 -2.36
CA LEU A 65 -9.84 14.20 -1.92
C LEU A 65 -9.65 15.32 -0.89
N LEU A 66 -10.18 16.52 -1.18
CA LEU A 66 -10.12 17.67 -0.29
C LEU A 66 -10.78 17.39 1.07
N SER A 67 -11.93 16.71 1.10
CA SER A 67 -12.61 16.38 2.35
C SER A 67 -11.82 15.41 3.24
N GLN A 68 -10.93 14.61 2.63
CA GLN A 68 -10.02 13.71 3.36
C GLN A 68 -8.67 14.36 3.70
N GLY A 69 -8.49 15.65 3.41
CA GLY A 69 -7.27 16.42 3.71
C GLY A 69 -6.11 16.11 2.75
N TYR A 70 -6.39 15.70 1.52
CA TYR A 70 -5.38 15.65 0.47
C TYR A 70 -5.10 17.04 -0.09
N VAL A 71 -3.83 17.31 -0.39
CA VAL A 71 -3.41 18.52 -1.11
C VAL A 71 -3.48 18.25 -2.61
N ILE A 72 -4.24 19.07 -3.33
CA ILE A 72 -4.40 18.92 -4.79
C ILE A 72 -3.20 19.55 -5.50
N SER A 73 -2.49 18.74 -6.28
CA SER A 73 -1.34 19.18 -7.09
C SER A 73 -1.72 19.52 -8.52
N LYS A 74 -2.79 18.91 -9.05
CA LYS A 74 -3.33 19.22 -10.39
C LYS A 74 -4.82 18.90 -10.44
N ALA A 75 -5.61 19.78 -11.05
CA ALA A 75 -7.02 19.55 -11.33
C ALA A 75 -7.39 20.19 -12.66
N ASP A 76 -7.77 19.37 -13.63
CA ASP A 76 -8.33 19.75 -14.93
C ASP A 76 -9.70 19.05 -15.08
N SER A 77 -10.44 19.32 -16.17
CA SER A 77 -11.80 18.77 -16.36
C SER A 77 -11.89 17.23 -16.32
N GLY A 78 -10.84 16.51 -16.75
CA GLY A 78 -10.80 15.04 -16.77
C GLY A 78 -9.70 14.41 -15.92
N LEU A 79 -9.00 15.19 -15.09
CA LEU A 79 -7.86 14.70 -14.30
C LEU A 79 -7.78 15.40 -12.95
N VAL A 80 -7.61 14.63 -11.89
CA VAL A 80 -7.31 15.15 -10.55
C VAL A 80 -6.14 14.39 -9.95
N ARG A 81 -5.15 15.11 -9.44
CA ARG A 81 -4.03 14.57 -8.66
C ARG A 81 -3.96 15.25 -7.31
N GLY A 82 -3.69 14.47 -6.28
CA GLY A 82 -3.42 14.99 -4.95
C GLY A 82 -2.66 14.00 -4.10
N SER A 83 -1.99 14.47 -3.06
CA SER A 83 -1.28 13.61 -2.13
C SER A 83 -1.53 14.00 -0.69
N LYS A 84 -1.29 13.04 0.21
CA LYS A 84 -1.35 13.24 1.65
C LYS A 84 -0.18 12.55 2.31
N HIS A 85 0.46 13.26 3.23
CA HIS A 85 1.58 12.75 4.01
C HIS A 85 1.09 12.25 5.37
N PHE A 86 1.70 11.17 5.83
CA PHE A 86 1.44 10.51 7.10
C PHE A 86 2.77 10.24 7.80
N GLN A 87 2.78 10.39 9.11
CA GLN A 87 3.93 10.04 9.95
C GLN A 87 3.46 9.05 11.03
N PRO A 88 3.28 7.76 10.68
CA PRO A 88 2.79 6.75 11.63
C PRO A 88 3.77 6.45 12.78
N GLY A 89 5.05 6.82 12.64
CA GLY A 89 6.07 6.72 13.68
C GLY A 89 7.19 7.74 13.44
N GLY A 90 7.95 8.08 14.48
CA GLY A 90 8.84 9.26 14.51
C GLY A 90 9.78 9.44 13.31
N GLU A 91 10.38 8.37 12.78
CA GLU A 91 11.29 8.42 11.63
C GLU A 91 10.66 7.93 10.31
N MET A 92 9.44 7.40 10.34
CA MET A 92 8.77 6.84 9.16
C MET A 92 7.81 7.84 8.53
N HIS A 93 8.08 8.21 7.28
CA HIS A 93 7.22 9.09 6.51
C HIS A 93 6.59 8.31 5.37
N VAL A 94 5.27 8.42 5.23
CA VAL A 94 4.49 7.77 4.18
C VAL A 94 3.75 8.84 3.39
N GLU A 95 3.77 8.74 2.08
CA GLU A 95 2.95 9.57 1.19
C GLU A 95 1.99 8.66 0.43
N ILE A 96 0.72 9.05 0.36
CA ILE A 96 -0.23 8.44 -0.56
C ILE A 96 -0.57 9.48 -1.63
N ALA A 97 -0.25 9.17 -2.88
CA ALA A 97 -0.52 10.00 -4.04
C ALA A 97 -1.64 9.38 -4.89
N PHE A 98 -2.74 10.12 -5.05
CA PHE A 98 -3.86 9.78 -5.92
C PHE A 98 -3.68 10.35 -7.32
N ASN A 99 -4.07 9.56 -8.31
CA ASN A 99 -4.28 9.98 -9.69
C ASN A 99 -5.65 9.47 -10.14
N VAL A 100 -6.57 10.40 -10.40
CA VAL A 100 -7.94 10.15 -10.85
C VAL A 100 -8.11 10.68 -12.26
N VAL A 101 -8.53 9.84 -13.19
CA VAL A 101 -8.81 10.19 -14.58
C VAL A 101 -10.26 9.88 -14.89
N CYS A 102 -11.02 10.86 -15.36
CA CYS A 102 -12.41 10.68 -15.75
C CYS A 102 -12.50 10.62 -17.29
N VAL A 103 -13.13 9.57 -17.81
CA VAL A 103 -13.29 9.35 -19.26
C VAL A 103 -14.77 9.25 -19.56
N GLY A 104 -15.25 10.01 -20.55
CA GLY A 104 -16.66 10.02 -20.93
C GLY A 104 -17.04 8.75 -21.67
N ASP A 105 -18.18 8.19 -21.32
CA ASP A 105 -18.74 6.97 -21.93
C ASP A 105 -20.09 7.24 -22.60
N GLY A 106 -20.41 6.42 -23.60
CA GLY A 106 -21.69 6.46 -24.32
C GLY A 106 -21.86 7.64 -25.30
N PRO A 107 -22.95 7.64 -26.08
CA PRO A 107 -23.26 8.73 -26.98
C PRO A 107 -23.53 10.02 -26.19
N LYS A 108 -22.90 11.12 -26.62
CA LYS A 108 -22.95 12.45 -25.97
C LYS A 108 -22.20 12.60 -24.64
N GLN A 109 -21.40 11.61 -24.20
CA GLN A 109 -20.53 11.69 -23.01
C GLN A 109 -21.26 12.18 -21.73
N GLN A 110 -22.51 11.72 -21.56
CA GLN A 110 -23.36 12.10 -20.43
C GLN A 110 -23.00 11.37 -19.14
N VAL A 111 -22.37 10.20 -19.27
CA VAL A 111 -21.83 9.39 -18.18
C VAL A 111 -20.31 9.33 -18.32
N ALA A 112 -19.61 9.02 -17.23
CA ALA A 112 -18.16 8.92 -17.24
C ALA A 112 -17.68 7.82 -16.29
N THR A 113 -16.65 7.08 -16.72
CA THR A 113 -15.92 6.17 -15.84
C THR A 113 -14.75 6.91 -15.21
N ALA A 114 -14.64 6.83 -13.88
CA ALA A 114 -13.48 7.32 -13.14
C ALA A 114 -12.50 6.17 -12.93
N TYR A 115 -11.27 6.34 -13.41
CA TYR A 115 -10.13 5.45 -13.18
C TYR A 115 -9.24 6.05 -12.09
N VAL A 116 -8.99 5.30 -11.03
CA VAL A 116 -8.29 5.77 -9.83
C VAL A 116 -7.12 4.85 -9.52
N SER A 117 -5.94 5.43 -9.35
CA SER A 117 -4.76 4.74 -8.83
C SER A 117 -4.19 5.52 -7.67
N ALA A 118 -3.86 4.83 -6.57
CA ALA A 118 -3.14 5.41 -5.45
C ALA A 118 -1.78 4.73 -5.28
N GLN A 119 -0.72 5.52 -5.27
CA GLN A 119 0.64 5.09 -5.04
C GLN A 119 1.07 5.48 -3.63
N GLN A 120 1.63 4.52 -2.89
CA GLN A 120 2.18 4.73 -1.58
C GLN A 120 3.71 4.73 -1.64
N ASP A 121 4.29 5.83 -1.22
CA ASP A 121 5.74 5.97 -1.06
C ASP A 121 6.11 5.94 0.42
N ARG A 122 7.15 5.17 0.75
CA ARG A 122 7.71 5.11 2.11
C ARG A 122 9.11 5.68 2.10
N TYR A 123 9.39 6.55 3.07
CA TYR A 123 10.69 7.18 3.27
C TYR A 123 11.24 6.80 4.64
N ALA A 124 12.53 6.47 4.69
CA ALA A 124 13.26 6.24 5.93
C ALA A 124 14.41 7.25 6.05
N LEU A 125 14.77 7.58 7.29
CA LEU A 125 15.94 8.40 7.58
C LEU A 125 17.21 7.59 7.37
N LYS A 126 18.08 8.05 6.47
CA LYS A 126 19.44 7.52 6.35
C LYS A 126 20.38 8.41 7.17
N LYS A 127 20.82 7.90 8.33
CA LYS A 127 21.86 8.54 9.14
C LYS A 127 23.23 8.31 8.48
N SER A 128 23.87 9.38 8.02
CA SER A 128 25.27 9.37 7.59
C SER A 128 26.17 9.94 8.69
N PRO A 129 27.03 9.14 9.34
CA PRO A 129 27.97 9.68 10.31
C PRO A 129 29.09 10.45 9.59
N GLN A 130 29.05 11.78 9.65
CA GLN A 130 30.13 12.64 9.16
C GLN A 130 31.22 12.72 10.23
N ALA A 131 32.36 12.03 10.06
CA ALA A 131 33.51 12.20 10.94
C ALA A 131 34.36 13.39 10.45
N ALA A 132 34.56 14.41 11.29
CA ALA A 132 35.54 15.46 11.02
C ALA A 132 36.88 15.07 11.66
N SER A 133 37.88 14.76 10.84
CA SER A 133 39.24 14.54 11.32
C SER A 133 39.95 15.89 11.49
N LEU A 134 40.21 16.30 12.74
CA LEU A 134 41.08 17.43 13.04
C LEU A 134 42.52 16.93 13.11
N GLY A 135 43.35 17.32 12.13
CA GLY A 135 44.78 17.00 12.11
C GLY A 135 45.56 17.89 13.08
N VAL A 136 46.09 17.31 14.16
CA VAL A 136 47.07 17.96 15.04
C VAL A 136 48.47 17.47 14.65
N SER A 137 49.26 18.37 14.07
CA SER A 137 50.65 18.12 13.68
C SER A 137 51.50 17.91 14.94
N ALA A 138 51.79 16.65 15.27
CA ALA A 138 53.03 16.15 15.89
C ALA A 138 52.87 14.75 16.54
N LEU A 139 51.65 14.29 16.86
CA LEU A 139 51.48 13.09 17.71
C LEU A 139 50.30 12.14 17.36
N GLY A 140 49.74 12.26 16.15
CA GLY A 140 48.70 11.34 15.67
C GLY A 140 47.29 11.92 15.73
N SER A 141 46.45 11.45 14.81
CA SER A 141 45.08 11.92 14.62
C SER A 141 44.14 11.32 15.66
N ILE A 142 43.40 12.16 16.39
CA ILE A 142 42.26 11.70 17.19
C ILE A 142 40.98 11.93 16.38
N SER A 143 40.30 10.85 16.01
CA SER A 143 38.98 10.92 15.37
C SER A 143 37.92 11.03 16.47
N VAL A 144 37.37 12.23 16.67
CA VAL A 144 36.21 12.42 17.55
C VAL A 144 34.96 12.29 16.69
N PRO A 145 34.06 11.32 16.95
CA PRO A 145 32.77 11.29 16.28
C PRO A 145 31.96 12.50 16.73
N LEU A 146 31.81 13.50 15.85
CA LEU A 146 30.88 14.60 16.04
C LEU A 146 29.48 14.08 15.70
N SER A 147 28.51 14.26 16.60
CA SER A 147 27.15 13.75 16.42
C SER A 147 26.28 14.60 15.48
N SER A 148 26.85 15.15 14.40
CA SER A 148 26.06 15.78 13.33
C SER A 148 25.64 14.68 12.34
N SER A 149 24.45 14.11 12.56
CA SER A 149 23.83 13.23 11.58
C SER A 149 23.08 14.10 10.58
N ASP A 150 23.49 14.12 9.31
CA ASP A 150 22.65 14.65 8.24
C ASP A 150 21.54 13.62 7.98
N ASP A 151 20.36 13.89 8.52
CA ASP A 151 19.17 13.06 8.34
C ASP A 151 18.58 13.34 6.94
N SER A 152 18.81 12.43 6.00
CA SER A 152 18.23 12.50 4.65
C SER A 152 17.09 11.48 4.49
N LEU A 153 15.95 11.93 3.97
CA LEU A 153 14.84 11.05 3.59
C LEU A 153 15.19 10.35 2.28
N VAL A 154 15.40 9.04 2.34
CA VAL A 154 15.56 8.20 1.15
C VAL A 154 14.26 7.44 0.91
N LYS A 155 13.75 7.48 -0.33
CA LYS A 155 12.60 6.66 -0.74
C LYS A 155 13.00 5.18 -0.70
N VAL A 156 12.43 4.44 0.23
CA VAL A 156 12.79 3.02 0.49
C VAL A 156 11.79 2.04 -0.11
N ALA A 157 10.55 2.46 -0.39
CA ALA A 157 9.56 1.66 -1.08
C ALA A 157 8.57 2.54 -1.86
N SER A 158 8.00 1.97 -2.92
CA SER A 158 6.99 2.60 -3.77
C SER A 158 6.09 1.52 -4.33
N GLU A 159 4.80 1.57 -4.00
CA GLU A 159 3.85 0.53 -4.39
C GLU A 159 2.48 1.13 -4.73
N THR A 160 1.82 0.62 -5.76
CA THR A 160 0.39 0.88 -5.97
C THR A 160 -0.38 0.14 -4.89
N ILE A 161 -1.29 0.83 -4.19
CA ILE A 161 -2.12 0.20 -3.16
C ILE A 161 -3.03 -0.84 -3.85
N PRO A 162 -2.94 -2.14 -3.52
CA PRO A 162 -3.70 -3.19 -4.22
C PRO A 162 -5.06 -3.50 -3.55
N ALA A 163 -5.42 -2.80 -2.47
CA ALA A 163 -6.59 -3.12 -1.65
C ALA A 163 -7.90 -2.60 -2.27
N GLY A 164 -8.78 -3.50 -2.72
CA GLY A 164 -10.09 -3.14 -3.29
C GLY A 164 -10.95 -2.28 -2.35
N GLU A 165 -11.05 -2.66 -1.08
CA GLU A 165 -11.84 -1.91 -0.09
C GLU A 165 -11.37 -0.46 0.09
N PHE A 166 -10.08 -0.18 -0.17
CA PHE A 166 -9.56 1.18 -0.12
C PHE A 166 -10.19 2.05 -1.22
N TYR A 167 -10.27 1.53 -2.44
CA TYR A 167 -10.90 2.22 -3.56
C TYR A 167 -12.42 2.28 -3.38
N ASP A 168 -13.06 1.23 -2.87
CA ASP A 168 -14.51 1.22 -2.60
C ASP A 168 -14.95 2.36 -1.69
N ARG A 169 -14.20 2.61 -0.61
CA ARG A 169 -14.47 3.75 0.28
C ARG A 169 -14.29 5.09 -0.43
N PHE A 170 -13.28 5.22 -1.30
CA PHE A 170 -13.07 6.43 -2.07
C PHE A 170 -14.19 6.68 -3.08
N PHE A 171 -14.58 5.66 -3.84
CA PHE A 171 -15.68 5.75 -4.80
C PHE A 171 -17.02 6.04 -4.14
N THR A 172 -17.29 5.43 -2.98
CA THR A 172 -18.48 5.73 -2.17
C THR A 172 -18.52 7.21 -1.79
N LEU A 173 -17.37 7.78 -1.40
CA LEU A 173 -17.27 9.20 -1.07
C LEU A 173 -17.47 10.09 -2.31
N MET A 174 -16.91 9.71 -3.46
CA MET A 174 -17.15 10.42 -4.72
C MET A 174 -18.64 10.46 -5.07
N GLN A 175 -19.35 9.33 -4.95
CA GLN A 175 -20.79 9.26 -5.21
C GLN A 175 -21.59 10.19 -4.29
N ARG A 176 -21.17 10.30 -3.03
CA ARG A 176 -21.75 11.27 -2.10
C ARG A 176 -21.52 12.72 -2.55
N MET A 177 -20.28 13.08 -2.89
CA MET A 177 -19.94 14.43 -3.37
C MET A 177 -20.70 14.81 -4.64
N LEU A 178 -20.91 13.84 -5.53
CA LEU A 178 -21.69 14.02 -6.75
C LEU A 178 -23.15 14.37 -6.44
N ARG A 179 -23.78 13.62 -5.52
CA ARG A 179 -25.18 13.85 -5.12
C ARG A 179 -25.38 15.19 -4.44
N GLU A 180 -24.45 15.59 -3.56
CA GLU A 180 -24.50 16.88 -2.87
C GLU A 180 -24.41 18.04 -3.86
N ASN A 181 -23.53 17.95 -4.87
CA ASN A 181 -23.36 18.98 -5.90
C ASN A 181 -24.56 19.11 -6.85
N THR A 182 -25.28 18.02 -7.14
CA THR A 182 -26.49 18.07 -7.97
C THR A 182 -27.68 18.67 -7.22
N GLY A 183 -27.75 18.56 -5.89
CA GLY A 183 -28.83 19.14 -5.08
C GLY A 183 -28.72 20.65 -4.85
N GLU A 184 -27.55 21.24 -5.09
CA GLU A 184 -27.31 22.69 -4.98
C GLU A 184 -27.57 23.47 -6.28
N ARG A 185 -27.89 22.78 -7.38
CA ARG A 185 -28.22 23.37 -8.69
C ARG A 185 -29.72 23.32 -8.95
#